data_AF-A0A848ISA6-F1
#
_entry.id   AF-A0A848ISA6-F1
#
_cell.length_a   1.000
_cell.length_b   1.000
_cell.length_c   1.000
_cell.angle_alpha   90.00
_cell.angle_beta   90.00
_cell.angle_gamma   90.00
#
_symmetry.space_group_name_H-M   'P 1'
#
loop_
_entity.id
_entity.type
_entity.pdbx_description
1 polymer ?
#
loop_
_entity_poly.entity_id
_entity_poly.type
_entity_poly.pdbx_seq_one_letter_code
_entity_poly.pdbx_strand_id
1 'polypeptide(L)'
;MRLVIALTEVNSHHLRGESRRAGAEIELACALASEQRDGVSPDGTRNIAQLRERLSDAERALQAIESERARLEEELVNLDAMLPGAKQGGWQ
;
A
#
# COMPACT_ATOMS: atom_id res chain seq x y z
N MET A 1 20.00 9.01 -9.42
CA MET A 1 18.90 9.29 -10.37
C MET A 1 17.98 8.09 -10.59
N ARG A 2 18.47 6.90 -10.99
CA ARG A 2 17.62 5.70 -11.18
C ARG A 2 16.83 5.28 -9.93
N LEU A 3 17.47 5.29 -8.76
CA LEU A 3 16.83 4.90 -7.50
C LEU A 3 15.70 5.87 -7.07
N VAL A 4 15.89 7.17 -7.30
CA VAL A 4 14.87 8.20 -7.03
C VAL A 4 13.65 8.04 -7.94
N ILE A 5 13.87 7.68 -9.21
CA ILE A 5 12.78 7.37 -10.15
C ILE A 5 12.00 6.14 -9.66
N ALA A 6 12.69 5.06 -9.31
CA ALA A 6 12.07 3.85 -8.80
C ALA A 6 11.23 4.11 -7.52
N LEU A 7 11.77 4.89 -6.57
CA LEU A 7 11.03 5.30 -5.36
C LEU A 7 9.79 6.14 -5.70
N THR A 8 9.86 7.02 -6.70
CA THR A 8 8.72 7.85 -7.13
C THR A 8 7.61 6.99 -7.75
N GLU A 9 7.99 6.00 -8.56
CA GLU A 9 7.05 5.03 -9.13
C GLU A 9 6.39 4.19 -8.04
N VAL A 10 7.19 3.64 -7.12
CA VAL A 10 6.71 2.85 -5.99
C VAL A 10 5.76 3.66 -5.09
N ASN A 11 6.07 4.92 -4.80
CA ASN A 11 5.15 5.82 -4.07
C ASN A 11 3.84 6.04 -4.81
N SER A 12 3.88 6.19 -6.13
CA SER A 12 2.67 6.30 -6.94
C SER A 12 1.84 5.00 -6.90
N HIS A 13 2.50 3.85 -6.93
CA HIS A 13 1.82 2.55 -6.77
C HIS A 13 1.25 2.37 -5.36
N HIS A 14 1.96 2.83 -4.33
CA HIS A 14 1.50 2.80 -2.95
C HIS A 14 0.20 3.58 -2.77
N LEU A 15 0.15 4.85 -3.21
CA LEU A 15 -1.05 5.68 -3.13
C LEU A 15 -2.26 5.07 -3.85
N ARG A 16 -2.02 4.43 -5.01
CA ARG A 16 -3.06 3.67 -5.71
C ARG A 16 -3.47 2.41 -4.94
N GLY A 17 -2.52 1.73 -4.31
CA GLY A 17 -2.77 0.58 -3.43
C GLY A 17 -3.63 0.94 -2.23
N GLU A 18 -3.31 2.04 -1.53
CA GLU A 18 -4.09 2.57 -0.42
C GLU A 18 -5.51 2.91 -0.84
N SER A 19 -5.67 3.60 -1.97
CA SER A 19 -6.99 3.91 -2.53
C SER A 19 -7.81 2.64 -2.82
N ARG A 20 -7.18 1.60 -3.36
CA ARG A 20 -7.85 0.30 -3.62
C ARG A 20 -8.25 -0.41 -2.34
N ARG A 21 -7.36 -0.47 -1.34
CA ARG A 21 -7.66 -1.06 -0.02
C ARG A 21 -8.83 -0.33 0.62
N ALA A 22 -8.78 1.00 0.69
CA ALA A 22 -9.86 1.81 1.24
C ALA A 22 -11.20 1.60 0.51
N GLY A 23 -11.18 1.52 -0.83
CA GLY A 23 -12.37 1.21 -1.61
C GLY A 23 -12.98 -0.16 -1.25
N ALA A 24 -12.14 -1.20 -1.13
CA ALA A 24 -12.61 -2.53 -0.73
C ALA A 24 -13.17 -2.55 0.70
N GLU A 25 -12.57 -1.82 1.63
CA GLU A 25 -13.09 -1.66 3.00
C GLU A 25 -14.46 -0.98 3.03
N ILE A 26 -14.62 0.09 2.26
CA ILE A 26 -15.90 0.80 2.14
C ILE A 26 -16.98 -0.12 1.57
N GLU A 27 -16.70 -0.84 0.48
CA GLU A 27 -17.64 -1.79 -0.12
C GLU A 27 -18.05 -2.89 0.88
N LEU A 28 -17.08 -3.46 1.60
CA LEU A 28 -17.33 -4.47 2.61
C LEU A 28 -18.19 -3.93 3.77
N ALA A 29 -17.86 -2.73 4.27
CA ALA A 29 -18.62 -2.09 5.34
C ALA A 29 -20.08 -1.81 4.92
N CYS A 30 -20.29 -1.33 3.69
CA CYS A 30 -21.62 -1.12 3.13
C CYS A 30 -22.42 -2.43 3.00
N ALA A 31 -21.79 -3.52 2.54
CA ALA A 31 -22.43 -4.82 2.45
C ALA A 31 -22.84 -5.36 3.83
N LEU A 32 -21.94 -5.27 4.82
CA LEU A 32 -22.22 -5.67 6.20
C LEU A 32 -23.37 -4.86 6.82
N ALA A 33 -23.36 -3.54 6.63
CA ALA A 33 -24.42 -2.66 7.13
C ALA A 33 -25.78 -2.95 6.46
N SER A 34 -25.78 -3.34 5.19
CA SER A 34 -27.01 -3.68 4.47
C SER A 34 -27.61 -4.98 4.99
N GLU A 35 -26.80 -6.03 5.18
CA GLU A 35 -27.26 -7.30 5.78
C GLU A 35 -27.74 -7.13 7.23
N GLN A 36 -27.12 -6.21 7.99
CA GLN A 36 -27.59 -5.88 9.34
C GLN A 36 -28.98 -5.21 9.34
N ARG A 37 -29.27 -4.38 8.35
CA ARG A 37 -30.54 -3.64 8.24
C ARG A 37 -31.65 -4.49 7.62
N ASP A 38 -31.34 -5.18 6.54
CA ASP A 38 -32.32 -5.81 5.66
C ASP A 38 -32.50 -7.32 5.97
N GLY A 39 -31.65 -7.86 6.86
CA GLY A 39 -31.62 -9.27 7.22
C GLY A 39 -30.64 -10.08 6.37
N VAL A 40 -30.09 -11.13 6.96
CA VAL A 40 -29.04 -11.93 6.32
C VAL A 40 -29.61 -12.75 5.15
N SER A 41 -28.93 -12.70 4.01
CA SER A 41 -29.27 -13.46 2.81
C SER A 41 -28.11 -14.35 2.33
N PRO A 42 -28.38 -15.49 1.67
CA PRO A 42 -27.32 -16.32 1.09
C PRO A 42 -26.47 -15.57 0.05
N ASP A 43 -27.11 -14.75 -0.79
CA ASP A 43 -26.42 -13.95 -1.81
C ASP A 43 -25.57 -12.85 -1.17
N GLY A 44 -26.08 -12.17 -0.15
CA GLY A 44 -25.32 -11.19 0.63
C GLY A 44 -24.15 -11.80 1.37
N THR A 45 -24.31 -12.99 1.94
CA THR A 45 -23.22 -13.75 2.57
C THR A 45 -22.13 -14.07 1.55
N ARG A 46 -22.50 -14.50 0.34
CA ARG A 46 -21.56 -14.76 -0.75
C ARG A 46 -20.84 -13.48 -1.19
N ASN A 47 -21.57 -12.38 -1.35
CA ASN A 47 -21.01 -11.08 -1.71
C ASN A 47 -19.99 -10.60 -0.65
N ILE A 48 -20.34 -10.69 0.63
CA ILE A 48 -19.43 -10.35 1.74
C ILE A 48 -18.17 -11.21 1.71
N ALA A 49 -18.28 -12.52 1.42
CA ALA A 49 -17.11 -13.39 1.30
C ALA A 49 -16.17 -12.94 0.17
N GLN A 50 -16.73 -12.60 -1.00
CA GLN A 50 -15.94 -12.06 -2.13
C GLN A 50 -15.30 -10.70 -1.80
N LEU A 51 -16.01 -9.83 -1.09
CA LEU A 51 -15.48 -8.54 -0.67
C LEU A 51 -14.33 -8.69 0.34
N ARG A 52 -14.42 -9.65 1.26
CA ARG A 52 -13.31 -9.98 2.17
C ARG A 52 -12.09 -10.51 1.43
N GLU A 53 -12.28 -11.37 0.44
CA GLU A 53 -11.18 -11.87 -0.40
C GLU A 53 -10.51 -10.71 -1.15
N ARG A 54 -11.31 -9.84 -1.80
CA ARG A 54 -10.81 -8.64 -2.49
C ARG A 54 -10.04 -7.70 -1.56
N LEU A 55 -10.52 -7.51 -0.33
CA LEU A 55 -9.82 -6.71 0.68
C LEU A 55 -8.47 -7.34 1.03
N SER A 56 -8.45 -8.65 1.32
CA SER A 56 -7.22 -9.37 1.62
C SER A 56 -6.20 -9.32 0.47
N ASP A 57 -6.66 -9.40 -0.78
CA ASP A 57 -5.80 -9.24 -1.95
C ASP A 57 -5.23 -7.82 -2.07
N ALA A 58 -6.04 -6.80 -1.81
CA ALA A 58 -5.59 -5.41 -1.81
C ALA A 58 -4.56 -5.14 -0.72
N GLU A 59 -4.76 -5.68 0.49
CA GLU A 59 -3.83 -5.61 1.62
C GLU A 59 -2.50 -6.30 1.28
N ARG A 60 -2.55 -7.53 0.74
CA ARG A 60 -1.35 -8.27 0.32
C ARG A 60 -0.57 -7.53 -0.76
N ALA A 61 -1.27 -6.97 -1.75
CA ALA A 61 -0.64 -6.18 -2.79
C ALA A 61 0.00 -4.89 -2.24
N LEU A 62 -0.64 -4.22 -1.29
CA LEU A 62 -0.09 -3.03 -0.64
C LEU A 62 1.16 -3.39 0.18
N GLN A 63 1.13 -4.47 0.96
CA GLN A 63 2.27 -4.95 1.73
C GLN A 63 3.49 -5.27 0.85
N ALA A 64 3.26 -5.83 -0.35
CA ALA A 64 4.32 -6.09 -1.30
C ALA A 64 4.98 -4.78 -1.80
N ILE A 65 4.16 -3.75 -2.05
CA ILE A 65 4.66 -2.41 -2.45
C ILE A 65 5.45 -1.77 -1.30
N GLU A 66 4.97 -1.86 -0.07
CA GLU A 66 5.67 -1.36 1.11
C GLU A 66 7.02 -2.06 1.32
N SER A 67 7.07 -3.37 1.10
CA SER A 67 8.31 -4.15 1.20
C SER A 67 9.33 -3.73 0.15
N GLU A 68 8.89 -3.53 -1.10
CA GLU A 68 9.76 -3.02 -2.17
C GLU A 68 10.22 -1.59 -1.89
N ARG A 69 9.33 -0.74 -1.35
CA ARG A 69 9.68 0.61 -0.93
C ARG A 69 10.79 0.60 0.14
N ALA A 70 10.62 -0.22 1.18
CA ALA A 70 11.62 -0.34 2.24
C ALA A 70 12.98 -0.79 1.71
N ARG A 71 13.00 -1.75 0.77
CA ARG A 71 14.22 -2.20 0.09
C ARG A 71 14.91 -1.05 -0.66
N LEU A 72 14.17 -0.27 -1.43
CA LEU A 72 14.73 0.85 -2.19
C LEU A 72 15.20 2.00 -1.28
N GLU A 73 14.51 2.24 -0.17
CA GLU A 73 14.92 3.22 0.85
C GLU A 73 16.25 2.78 1.52
N GLU A 74 16.42 1.49 1.82
CA GLU A 74 17.68 0.94 2.33
C GLU A 74 18.82 1.05 1.31
N GLU A 75 18.58 0.75 0.04
CA GLU A 75 19.55 0.95 -1.04
C GLU A 75 19.98 2.41 -1.16
N LEU A 76 19.06 3.36 -0.92
CA LEU A 76 19.36 4.79 -1.00
C LEU A 76 20.28 5.21 0.14
N VAL A 77 19.97 4.78 1.36
CA VAL A 77 20.82 5.02 2.54
C VAL A 77 22.22 4.46 2.34
N ASN A 78 22.34 3.24 1.80
CA ASN A 78 23.62 2.61 1.53
C ASN A 78 24.43 3.37 0.49
N LEU A 79 23.79 3.87 -0.57
CA LEU A 79 24.44 4.66 -1.61
C LEU A 79 24.95 6.00 -1.05
N ASP A 80 24.16 6.67 -0.21
CA ASP A 80 24.56 7.91 0.47
C ASP A 80 25.75 7.69 1.42
N ALA A 81 25.80 6.54 2.10
CA ALA A 81 26.91 6.17 2.98
C ALA A 81 28.21 5.84 2.22
N MET A 82 28.11 5.34 0.98
CA MET A 82 29.27 4.99 0.14
C MET A 82 29.90 6.18 -0.58
N LEU A 83 29.24 7.35 -0.63
CA LEU A 83 29.80 8.57 -1.21
C LEU A 83 30.81 9.21 -0.23
N PRO A 84 32.13 9.16 -0.48
CA PRO A 84 33.11 9.81 0.39
C PRO A 84 33.04 11.32 0.12
N GLY A 85 32.46 12.11 1.03
CA GLY A 85 32.55 13.58 0.97
C GLY A 85 31.41 14.43 1.52
N ALA A 86 30.23 13.88 1.87
CA ALA A 86 29.10 14.72 2.32
C ALA A 86 29.14 15.13 3.82
N LYS A 87 30.26 14.91 4.51
CA LYS A 87 30.54 15.48 5.84
C LYS A 87 31.96 16.03 5.90
N GLN A 88 32.21 17.13 5.18
CA GLN A 88 33.24 18.13 5.50
C GLN A 88 33.12 19.31 4.52
N GLY A 89 32.13 20.16 4.75
CA GLY A 89 32.02 21.49 4.14
C GLY A 89 31.56 22.44 5.23
N GLY A 90 32.53 23.07 5.90
CA GLY A 90 32.28 23.98 6.99
C GLY A 90 31.38 25.14 6.57
N TRP A 91 30.36 25.40 7.38
CA TRP A 91 29.75 26.72 7.43
C TRP A 91 30.68 27.58 8.28
N GLN A 92 31.61 28.28 7.62
CA GLN A 92 32.20 29.52 8.11
C GLN A 92 31.68 30.66 7.25
#